data_AF-D8UUE7-F1
#
_entry.id   AF-D8UUE7-F1
#
_cell.length_a   1.000
_cell.length_b   1.000
_cell.length_c   1.000
_cell.angle_alpha   90.00
_cell.angle_beta   90.00
_cell.angle_gamma   90.00
#
_symmetry.space_group_name_H-M   'P 1'
#
loop_
_entity.id
_entity.type
_entity.pdbx_description
1 polymer ?
#
loop_
_entity_poly.entity_id
_entity_poly.type
_entity_poly.pdbx_seq_one_letter_code
_entity_poly.pdbx_strand_id
1 'polypeptide(L)'
;MSGQYPENVKMHFPGTLYNLIDKAEVEDQVRFLVLTLDHIINLMDASEHMNSAKWNLKKVEYFLEDLQRQSSELKECVAQYQKPLQKESYEIRIKRHFRTLKKILKKEKYSAQAWEQIRRAVRSHLQRMDIIANNAKKRV
;
A
#
# COMPACT_ATOMS: atom_id res chain seq x y z
N MET A 1 -3.92 6.04 -14.09
CA MET A 1 -2.72 6.89 -13.91
C MET A 1 -1.84 6.94 -15.16
N SER A 2 -1.49 5.79 -15.75
CA SER A 2 -0.77 5.67 -17.04
C SER A 2 -1.23 4.42 -17.81
N GLY A 3 -0.63 4.15 -18.99
CA GLY A 3 -0.90 3.01 -19.87
C GLY A 3 -0.38 1.65 -19.35
N GLN A 4 0.07 0.77 -20.26
CA GLN A 4 0.48 -0.60 -19.94
C GLN A 4 1.63 -0.68 -18.92
N TYR A 5 1.63 -1.75 -18.11
CA TYR A 5 2.71 -2.05 -17.16
C TYR A 5 3.88 -2.71 -17.91
N PRO A 6 5.13 -2.22 -17.82
CA PRO A 6 6.27 -2.82 -18.51
C PRO A 6 6.60 -4.18 -17.90
N GLU A 7 6.74 -5.20 -18.74
CA GLU A 7 6.86 -6.61 -18.30
C GLU A 7 8.10 -6.86 -17.43
N ASN A 8 9.23 -6.21 -17.72
CA ASN A 8 10.56 -6.50 -17.16
C ASN A 8 10.94 -5.74 -15.88
N VAL A 9 10.00 -5.08 -15.22
CA VAL A 9 10.32 -4.34 -13.99
C VAL A 9 10.35 -5.29 -12.78
N LYS A 10 11.55 -5.64 -12.31
CA LYS A 10 11.75 -6.36 -11.04
C LYS A 10 11.25 -5.47 -9.89
N MET A 11 10.36 -6.02 -9.07
CA MET A 11 9.75 -5.30 -7.95
C MET A 11 9.82 -6.17 -6.69
N HIS A 12 10.27 -5.57 -5.59
CA HIS A 12 10.36 -6.25 -4.31
C HIS A 12 8.99 -6.19 -3.64
N PHE A 13 8.30 -7.33 -3.47
CA PHE A 13 7.00 -7.41 -2.81
C PHE A 13 7.08 -8.28 -1.53
N PRO A 14 6.49 -7.88 -0.39
CA PRO A 14 6.58 -8.64 0.84
C PRO A 14 5.55 -9.78 0.90
N GLY A 15 5.58 -10.70 -0.06
CA GLY A 15 4.56 -11.77 -0.20
C GLY A 15 4.41 -12.66 1.05
N THR A 16 5.51 -12.97 1.73
CA THR A 16 5.49 -13.74 2.98
C THR A 16 4.78 -13.01 4.13
N LEU A 17 4.78 -11.67 4.13
CA LEU A 17 4.03 -10.88 5.10
C LEU A 17 2.53 -10.97 4.82
N TYR A 18 2.13 -10.85 3.56
CA TYR A 18 0.73 -10.99 3.16
C TYR A 18 0.16 -12.39 3.45
N ASN A 19 0.96 -13.46 3.27
CA ASN A 19 0.55 -14.81 3.63
C ASN A 19 0.38 -15.00 5.15
N LEU A 20 1.15 -14.28 5.97
CA LEU A 20 0.98 -14.28 7.42
C LEU A 20 -0.35 -13.62 7.80
N ILE A 21 -0.63 -12.43 7.24
CA ILE A 21 -1.85 -11.67 7.56
C ILE A 21 -3.12 -12.39 7.10
N ASP A 22 -3.08 -13.10 5.97
CA ASP A 22 -4.22 -13.88 5.48
C ASP A 22 -4.75 -14.92 6.49
N LYS A 23 -3.86 -15.38 7.38
CA LYS A 23 -4.17 -16.34 8.45
C LYS A 23 -4.34 -15.70 9.84
N ALA A 24 -4.15 -14.39 9.95
CA ALA A 24 -4.29 -13.67 11.21
C ALA A 24 -5.78 -13.48 11.59
N GLU A 25 -5.99 -13.01 12.81
CA GLU A 25 -7.30 -12.58 13.31
C GLU A 25 -7.84 -11.38 12.52
N VAL A 26 -9.17 -11.24 12.48
CA VAL A 26 -9.84 -10.19 11.69
C VAL A 26 -9.37 -8.80 12.10
N GLU A 27 -9.19 -8.55 13.41
CA GLU A 27 -8.70 -7.25 13.87
C GLU A 27 -7.32 -6.90 13.30
N ASP A 28 -6.40 -7.86 13.27
CA ASP A 28 -5.05 -7.66 12.74
C ASP A 28 -5.05 -7.52 11.22
N GLN A 29 -5.95 -8.23 10.53
CA GLN A 29 -6.19 -8.03 9.10
C GLN A 29 -6.62 -6.60 8.83
N VAL A 30 -7.63 -6.09 9.53
CA VAL A 30 -8.14 -4.73 9.35
C VAL A 30 -7.09 -3.68 9.73
N ARG A 31 -6.38 -3.85 10.86
CA ARG A 31 -5.24 -2.97 11.24
C ARG A 31 -4.17 -2.95 10.14
N PHE A 32 -3.82 -4.10 9.58
CA PHE A 32 -2.84 -4.21 8.51
C PHE A 32 -3.29 -3.52 7.22
N LEU A 33 -4.58 -3.66 6.85
CA LEU A 33 -5.16 -2.98 5.69
C LEU A 33 -5.04 -1.46 5.83
N VAL A 34 -5.44 -0.90 6.97
CA VAL A 34 -5.32 0.55 7.27
C VAL A 34 -3.88 1.03 7.17
N LEU A 35 -2.95 0.34 7.85
CA LEU A 35 -1.53 0.69 7.81
C LEU A 35 -0.96 0.68 6.39
N THR A 36 -1.38 -0.29 5.58
CA THR A 36 -0.92 -0.42 4.20
C THR A 36 -1.50 0.69 3.32
N LEU A 37 -2.79 1.02 3.46
CA LEU A 37 -3.42 2.15 2.77
C LEU A 37 -2.69 3.45 3.06
N ASP A 38 -2.47 3.76 4.34
CA ASP A 38 -1.76 4.97 4.76
C ASP A 38 -0.34 5.03 4.17
N HIS A 39 0.36 3.89 4.11
CA HIS A 39 1.66 3.83 3.47
C HIS A 39 1.62 4.01 1.95
N ILE A 40 0.60 3.50 1.26
CA ILE A 40 0.39 3.74 -0.17
C ILE A 40 0.11 5.22 -0.43
N ILE A 41 -0.82 5.81 0.32
CA ILE A 41 -1.17 7.24 0.23
C ILE A 41 0.09 8.08 0.39
N ASN A 42 0.84 7.89 1.48
CA ASN A 42 2.08 8.63 1.75
C ASN A 42 3.21 8.40 0.71
N LEU A 43 3.17 7.29 -0.03
CA LEU A 43 4.14 7.02 -1.10
C LEU A 43 3.75 7.71 -2.41
N MET A 44 2.44 7.81 -2.67
CA MET A 44 1.87 8.33 -3.91
C MET A 44 1.54 9.83 -3.82
N ASP A 45 1.46 10.38 -2.61
CA ASP A 45 1.37 11.81 -2.33
C ASP A 45 2.74 12.48 -2.47
N ALA A 46 3.25 12.48 -3.70
CA ALA A 46 4.54 13.07 -4.08
C ALA A 46 4.46 13.63 -5.51
N SER A 47 3.37 14.33 -5.80
CA SER A 47 3.05 14.86 -7.13
C SER A 47 4.19 15.73 -7.70
N GLU A 48 4.91 16.46 -6.85
CA GLU A 48 6.06 17.29 -7.20
C GLU A 48 7.24 16.50 -7.78
N HIS A 49 7.28 15.18 -7.54
CA HIS A 49 8.32 14.27 -8.01
C HIS A 49 7.86 13.40 -9.19
N MET A 50 6.62 13.55 -9.67
CA MET A 50 6.04 12.69 -10.73
C MET A 50 6.23 13.22 -12.16
N ASN A 51 6.92 14.35 -12.34
CA ASN A 51 7.12 14.97 -13.66
C ASN A 51 7.70 14.01 -14.72
N SER A 52 8.62 13.14 -14.30
CA SER A 52 9.25 12.15 -15.18
C SER A 52 8.30 11.04 -15.63
N ALA A 53 7.30 10.69 -14.81
CA ALA A 53 6.41 9.55 -15.03
C ALA A 53 5.32 9.84 -16.08
N LYS A 54 5.08 11.12 -16.40
CA LYS A 54 4.03 11.58 -17.33
C LYS A 54 2.64 11.02 -16.99
N TRP A 55 2.36 10.80 -15.71
CA TRP A 55 1.06 10.32 -15.24
C TRP A 55 0.02 11.44 -15.29
N ASN A 56 -1.24 11.07 -15.49
CA ASN A 56 -2.34 12.02 -15.34
C ASN A 56 -2.55 12.32 -13.85
N LEU A 57 -2.11 13.50 -13.40
CA LEU A 57 -2.14 13.91 -11.98
C LEU A 57 -3.56 13.96 -11.41
N LYS A 58 -4.56 14.35 -12.21
CA LYS A 58 -5.97 14.31 -11.78
C LYS A 58 -6.44 12.89 -11.46
N LYS A 59 -5.97 11.89 -12.22
CA LYS A 59 -6.23 10.47 -11.90
C LYS A 59 -5.43 9.98 -10.69
N VAL A 60 -4.31 10.63 -10.35
CA VAL A 60 -3.55 10.33 -9.13
C VAL A 60 -4.29 10.87 -7.91
N GLU A 61 -4.77 12.11 -8.00
CA GLU A 61 -5.57 12.77 -6.97
C GLU A 61 -6.84 11.98 -6.64
N TYR A 62 -7.67 11.63 -7.64
CA TYR A 62 -8.87 10.80 -7.40
C TYR A 62 -8.55 9.44 -6.77
N PHE A 63 -7.44 8.83 -7.16
CA PHE A 63 -7.00 7.59 -6.56
C PHE A 63 -6.61 7.78 -5.08
N LEU A 64 -5.91 8.86 -4.74
CA LEU A 64 -5.56 9.19 -3.36
C LEU A 64 -6.81 9.47 -2.51
N GLU A 65 -7.77 10.22 -3.04
CA GLU A 65 -9.05 10.50 -2.38
C GLU A 65 -9.82 9.21 -2.07
N ASP A 66 -9.93 8.30 -3.03
CA ASP A 66 -10.58 7.01 -2.83
C ASP A 66 -9.89 6.17 -1.73
N LEU A 67 -8.56 6.11 -1.74
CA LEU A 67 -7.80 5.39 -0.71
C LEU A 67 -7.92 6.06 0.67
N GLN A 68 -7.94 7.39 0.73
CA GLN A 68 -8.11 8.14 1.96
C GLN A 68 -9.48 7.89 2.57
N ARG A 69 -10.54 7.88 1.76
CA ARG A 69 -11.88 7.52 2.23
C ARG A 69 -11.89 6.10 2.80
N GLN A 70 -11.39 5.11 2.05
CA GLN A 70 -11.33 3.72 2.51
C GLN A 70 -10.51 3.56 3.80
N SER A 71 -9.38 4.27 3.92
CA SER A 71 -8.56 4.24 5.13
C SER A 71 -9.31 4.84 6.33
N SER A 72 -10.01 5.95 6.14
CA SER A 72 -10.80 6.61 7.20
C SER A 72 -11.94 5.72 7.70
N GLU A 73 -12.71 5.12 6.80
CA GLU A 73 -13.80 4.20 7.16
C GLU A 73 -13.28 2.99 7.95
N LEU A 74 -12.17 2.37 7.51
CA LEU A 74 -11.58 1.24 8.23
C LEU A 74 -10.96 1.65 9.58
N LYS A 75 -10.49 2.90 9.73
CA LYS A 75 -10.00 3.42 11.02
C LYS A 75 -11.11 3.50 12.06
N GLU A 76 -12.35 3.74 11.66
CA GLU A 76 -13.50 3.70 12.58
C GLU A 76 -13.68 2.29 13.16
N CYS A 77 -13.50 1.24 12.36
CA CYS A 77 -13.49 -0.14 12.84
C CYS A 77 -12.32 -0.38 13.81
N VAL A 78 -11.11 0.06 13.45
CA VAL A 78 -9.91 -0.14 14.28
C VAL A 78 -10.01 0.57 15.64
N ALA A 79 -10.69 1.72 15.70
CA ALA A 79 -10.90 2.46 16.94
C ALA A 79 -11.71 1.68 17.99
N GLN A 80 -12.49 0.67 17.57
CA GLN A 80 -13.26 -0.19 18.45
C GLN A 80 -12.46 -1.37 19.01
N TYR A 81 -11.33 -1.71 18.38
CA TYR A 81 -10.52 -2.85 18.80
C TYR A 81 -9.62 -2.50 19.99
N GLN A 82 -9.27 -3.52 20.79
CA GLN A 82 -8.31 -3.32 21.87
C GLN A 82 -6.95 -2.90 21.30
N LYS A 83 -6.33 -1.88 21.89
CA LYS A 83 -5.00 -1.44 21.45
C LYS A 83 -3.96 -2.47 21.88
N PRO A 84 -3.14 -3.01 20.97
CA PRO A 84 -2.06 -3.90 21.34
C PRO A 84 -1.08 -3.22 22.31
N LEU A 85 -0.59 -3.97 23.30
CA LEU A 85 0.40 -3.50 24.27
C LEU A 85 1.76 -3.20 23.62
N GLN A 86 2.07 -3.86 22.50
CA GLN A 86 3.31 -3.69 21.75
C GLN A 86 3.03 -3.53 20.26
N LYS A 87 4.03 -3.01 19.53
CA LYS A 87 3.95 -2.94 18.07
C LYS A 87 4.04 -4.34 17.47
N GLU A 88 3.02 -4.69 16.72
CA GLU A 88 2.96 -5.97 16.03
C GLU A 88 4.06 -6.11 14.98
N SER A 89 4.56 -7.34 14.81
CA SER A 89 5.66 -7.62 13.89
C SER A 89 5.35 -7.21 12.45
N TYR A 90 4.08 -7.27 12.04
CA TYR A 90 3.63 -6.87 10.71
C TYR A 90 3.76 -5.37 10.48
N GLU A 91 3.52 -4.53 11.51
CA GLU A 91 3.62 -3.07 11.41
C GLU A 91 5.07 -2.66 11.08
N ILE A 92 6.04 -3.30 11.75
CA ILE A 92 7.46 -3.04 11.54
C ILE A 92 7.87 -3.47 10.12
N ARG A 93 7.42 -4.65 9.68
CA ARG A 93 7.78 -5.22 8.38
C ARG A 93 7.19 -4.41 7.23
N ILE A 94 5.91 -4.00 7.30
CA ILE A 94 5.28 -3.21 6.24
C ILE A 94 5.91 -1.81 6.16
N LYS A 95 6.15 -1.15 7.31
CA LYS A 95 6.83 0.14 7.36
C LYS A 95 8.23 0.08 6.76
N ARG A 96 9.00 -0.97 7.06
CA ARG A 96 10.33 -1.19 6.47
C ARG A 96 10.24 -1.36 4.96
N HIS A 97 9.26 -2.11 4.47
CA HIS A 97 9.05 -2.33 3.05
C HIS A 97 8.79 -1.00 2.30
N PHE A 98 7.86 -0.17 2.78
CA PHE A 98 7.59 1.13 2.14
C PHE A 98 8.75 2.12 2.23
N ARG A 99 9.55 2.08 3.31
CA ARG A 99 10.82 2.82 3.38
C ARG A 99 11.80 2.40 2.28
N THR A 100 11.87 1.10 1.96
CA THR A 100 12.69 0.60 0.84
C THR A 100 12.18 1.12 -0.49
N LEU A 101 10.86 1.12 -0.74
CA LEU A 101 10.27 1.68 -1.95
C LEU A 101 10.61 3.17 -2.11
N LYS A 102 10.45 3.96 -1.05
CA LYS A 102 10.85 5.38 -1.05
C LYS A 102 12.35 5.57 -1.29
N LYS A 103 13.20 4.67 -0.79
CA LYS A 103 14.64 4.68 -1.05
C LYS A 103 14.97 4.38 -2.52
N ILE A 104 14.23 3.48 -3.17
CA ILE A 104 14.37 3.19 -4.60
C ILE A 104 14.05 4.44 -5.43
N LEU A 105 12.91 5.09 -5.17
CA LEU A 105 12.54 6.35 -5.84
C LEU A 105 13.66 7.39 -5.74
N LYS A 106 14.20 7.61 -4.53
CA LYS A 106 15.30 8.57 -4.30
C LYS A 106 16.59 8.20 -5.04
N LYS A 107 16.99 6.92 -5.00
CA LYS A 107 18.20 6.44 -5.67
C LYS A 107 18.13 6.61 -7.18
N GLU A 108 16.97 6.31 -7.75
CA GLU A 108 16.69 6.44 -9.18
C GLU A 108 16.30 7.87 -9.58
N LYS A 109 16.50 8.86 -8.70
CA LYS A 109 16.18 10.28 -8.91
C LYS A 109 14.76 10.50 -9.43
N TYR A 110 13.81 9.72 -8.91
CA TYR A 110 12.41 9.73 -9.31
C TYR A 110 12.22 9.56 -10.82
N SER A 111 12.99 8.67 -11.46
CA SER A 111 12.85 8.39 -12.90
C SER A 111 11.49 7.78 -13.24
N ALA A 112 11.10 7.86 -14.52
CA ALA A 112 9.86 7.25 -15.02
C ALA A 112 9.82 5.74 -14.72
N GLN A 113 10.96 5.06 -14.88
CA GLN A 113 11.09 3.64 -14.59
C GLN A 113 10.89 3.36 -13.10
N ALA A 114 11.46 4.18 -12.21
CA ALA A 114 11.28 4.04 -10.76
C ALA A 114 9.81 4.14 -10.35
N TRP A 115 9.12 5.17 -10.86
CA TRP A 115 7.69 5.36 -10.64
C TRP A 115 6.85 4.20 -11.15
N GLU A 116 7.22 3.63 -12.29
CA GLU A 116 6.52 2.47 -12.83
C GLU A 116 6.76 1.20 -11.98
N GLN A 117 7.92 1.04 -11.34
CA GLN A 117 8.11 -0.02 -10.34
C GLN A 117 7.19 0.19 -9.13
N ILE A 118 7.05 1.43 -8.67
CA ILE A 118 6.14 1.78 -7.58
C ILE A 118 4.69 1.51 -7.95
N ARG A 119 4.25 1.90 -9.15
CA ARG A 119 2.89 1.64 -9.64
C ARG A 119 2.57 0.15 -9.68
N ARG A 120 3.53 -0.68 -10.11
CA ARG A 120 3.41 -2.15 -10.06
C ARG A 120 3.31 -2.64 -8.62
N ALA A 121 4.16 -2.15 -7.72
CA ALA A 121 4.12 -2.52 -6.30
C ALA A 121 2.77 -2.20 -5.67
N VAL A 122 2.29 -0.97 -5.84
CA VAL A 122 0.98 -0.52 -5.34
C VAL A 122 -0.14 -1.39 -5.89
N ARG A 123 -0.14 -1.73 -7.19
CA ARG A 123 -1.13 -2.66 -7.75
C ARG A 123 -1.11 -4.02 -7.04
N SER A 124 0.06 -4.61 -6.82
CA SER A 124 0.17 -5.88 -6.11
C SER A 124 -0.28 -5.80 -4.65
N HIS A 125 -0.01 -4.69 -3.97
CA HIS A 125 -0.54 -4.44 -2.62
C HIS A 125 -2.06 -4.45 -2.64
N LEU A 126 -2.70 -3.66 -3.51
CA LEU A 126 -4.15 -3.57 -3.60
C LEU A 126 -4.81 -4.92 -3.94
N GLN A 127 -4.25 -5.68 -4.89
CA GLN A 127 -4.76 -7.02 -5.22
C GLN A 127 -4.71 -7.99 -4.04
N ARG A 128 -3.61 -7.97 -3.26
CA ARG A 128 -3.47 -8.83 -2.09
C ARG A 128 -4.32 -8.35 -0.91
N MET A 129 -4.54 -7.05 -0.79
CA MET A 129 -5.43 -6.46 0.21
C MET A 129 -6.90 -6.83 -0.05
N ASP A 130 -7.33 -6.85 -1.31
CA ASP A 130 -8.68 -7.28 -1.68
C ASP A 130 -8.94 -8.74 -1.25
N ILE A 131 -7.97 -9.64 -1.44
CA ILE A 131 -8.07 -11.03 -0.95
C ILE A 131 -8.23 -11.07 0.58
N ILE A 132 -7.39 -10.32 1.31
CA ILE A 132 -7.47 -10.26 2.79
C ILE A 132 -8.82 -9.69 3.25
N ALA A 133 -9.28 -8.60 2.64
CA ALA A 133 -10.56 -7.97 2.97
C ALA A 133 -11.74 -8.93 2.71
N ASN A 134 -11.73 -9.65 1.59
CA ASN A 134 -12.74 -10.66 1.28
C ASN A 134 -12.72 -11.83 2.28
N ASN A 135 -11.54 -12.25 2.73
CA ASN A 135 -11.40 -13.30 3.73
C ASN A 135 -11.85 -12.83 5.13
N ALA A 136 -11.51 -11.60 5.52
CA ALA A 136 -11.96 -10.98 6.76
C ALA A 136 -13.50 -10.91 6.80
N LYS A 137 -14.12 -10.42 5.71
CA LYS A 137 -15.58 -10.28 5.60
C LYS A 137 -16.34 -11.61 5.70
N LYS A 138 -15.73 -12.74 5.29
CA LYS A 138 -16.33 -14.07 5.42
C LYS A 138 -16.30 -14.63 6.84
N ARG A 139 -15.49 -14.06 7.73
CA ARG A 139 -15.27 -14.52 9.11
C ARG A 139 -16.03 -13.69 10.15
N VAL A 140 -16.68 -12.61 9.72
CA VAL A 140 -17.58 -11.76 10.53
C VAL A 140 -19.00 -12.15 10.20
#